data_AF-A0A7Y5ICG4-F1
#
_entry.id   AF-A0A7Y5ICG4-F1
#
_cell.length_a   1.000
_cell.length_b   1.000
_cell.length_c   1.000
_cell.angle_alpha   90.00
_cell.angle_beta   90.00
_cell.angle_gamma   90.00
#
_symmetry.space_group_name_H-M   'P 1'
#
loop_
_entity.id
_entity.type
_entity.pdbx_description
1 polymer ?
#
loop_
_entity_poly.entity_id
_entity_poly.type
_entity_poly.pdbx_seq_one_letter_code
_entity_poly.pdbx_strand_id
1 'polypeptide(L)' 'MHTHEQKNGPEIGKTYTCVLNDVPVYEATIQKAQGCWATVKVVKPLPGKFEQHYKSGQEFDIKVQFYDFVER' A
#
# COMPACT_ATOMS: atom_id res chain seq x y z
N MET A 1 -12.46 10.57 23.17
CA MET A 1 -12.14 9.14 23.27
C MET A 1 -11.69 8.74 21.87
N HIS A 2 -10.39 8.54 21.64
CA HIS A 2 -9.89 8.19 20.30
C HIS A 2 -10.21 6.72 20.07
N THR A 3 -11.26 6.46 19.30
CA THR A 3 -11.56 5.13 18.79
C THR A 3 -10.40 4.75 17.87
N HIS A 4 -9.48 3.91 18.36
CA HIS A 4 -8.68 3.08 17.48
C HIS A 4 -9.66 2.09 16.84
N GLU A 5 -10.38 2.53 15.81
CA GLU A 5 -10.95 1.63 14.83
C GLU A 5 -9.77 0.78 14.36
N GLN A 6 -9.82 -0.51 14.70
CA GLN A 6 -8.93 -1.50 14.14
C GLN A 6 -9.13 -1.42 12.62
N LYS A 7 -8.28 -0.65 11.94
CA LYS A 7 -8.21 -0.60 10.48
C LYS A 7 -7.96 -2.04 10.07
N ASN A 8 -9.01 -2.71 9.61
CA ASN A 8 -8.91 -3.98 8.91
C ASN A 8 -7.78 -3.82 7.89
N GLY A 9 -6.82 -4.74 7.90
CA GLY A 9 -5.72 -4.71 6.94
C GLY A 9 -6.25 -4.62 5.51
N PRO A 10 -5.43 -4.19 4.56
CA PRO A 10 -5.90 -3.89 3.21
C PRO A 10 -6.46 -5.17 2.56
N GLU A 11 -7.59 -5.04 1.87
CA GLU A 11 -8.34 -6.18 1.35
C GLU A 11 -7.68 -6.74 0.09
N ILE A 12 -7.58 -8.07 0.02
CA ILE A 12 -7.03 -8.77 -1.14
C ILE A 12 -7.90 -8.48 -2.38
N GLY A 13 -7.26 -8.11 -3.49
CA GLY A 13 -7.91 -7.77 -4.75
C GLY A 13 -8.28 -6.28 -4.88
N LYS A 14 -8.25 -5.50 -3.80
CA LYS A 14 -8.48 -4.05 -3.86
C LYS A 14 -7.21 -3.27 -4.18
N THR A 15 -7.40 -2.11 -4.81
CA THR A 15 -6.32 -1.18 -5.15
C THR A 15 -6.34 0.00 -4.21
N TYR A 16 -5.17 0.33 -3.67
CA TYR A 16 -5.00 1.41 -2.72
C TYR A 16 -3.88 2.34 -3.18
N THR A 17 -3.99 3.60 -2.77
CA THR A 17 -2.84 4.50 -2.74
C THR A 17 -2.03 4.20 -1.48
N CYS A 18 -0.80 3.73 -1.66
CA CYS A 18 0.11 3.45 -0.56
C CYS A 18 0.84 4.73 -0.16
N VAL A 19 0.68 5.12 1.10
CA VAL A 19 1.29 6.32 1.69
C VAL A 19 2.34 5.88 2.70
N LEU A 20 3.60 6.26 2.49
CA LEU A 20 4.73 5.94 3.36
C LEU A 20 5.19 7.22 4.06
N ASN A 21 5.09 7.27 5.39
CA ASN A 21 5.42 8.46 6.19
C ASN A 21 4.74 9.73 5.65
N ASP A 22 3.42 9.69 5.45
CA ASP A 22 2.60 10.80 4.90
C ASP A 22 2.87 11.13 3.42
N VAL A 23 3.79 10.43 2.75
CA VAL A 23 4.11 10.65 1.34
C VAL A 23 3.47 9.55 0.47
N PRO A 24 2.58 9.89 -0.47
CA PRO A 24 2.05 8.91 -1.42
C PRO A 24 3.16 8.45 -2.37
N VAL A 25 3.39 7.14 -2.46
CA VAL A 25 4.52 6.56 -3.20
C VAL A 25 4.10 5.84 -4.47
N TYR A 26 3.01 5.08 -4.42
CA TYR A 26 2.49 4.32 -5.56
C TYR A 26 1.05 3.90 -5.33
N GLU A 27 0.35 3.57 -6.41
CA GLU A 27 -0.92 2.85 -6.36
C GLU A 27 -0.64 1.36 -6.57
N ALA A 28 -1.18 0.51 -5.71
CA ALA A 28 -0.97 -0.93 -5.80
C ALA A 28 -2.20 -1.74 -5.40
N THR A 29 -2.34 -2.91 -6.03
CA THR A 29 -3.37 -3.89 -5.71
C THR A 29 -2.82 -4.91 -4.71
N ILE A 30 -3.55 -5.19 -3.65
CA ILE A 30 -3.17 -6.24 -2.68
C ILE A 30 -3.37 -7.61 -3.35
N GLN A 31 -2.28 -8.34 -3.56
CA GLN A 31 -2.33 -9.70 -4.10
C GLN A 31 -2.54 -10.74 -3.00
N LYS A 32 -1.89 -10.52 -1.84
CA LYS A 32 -1.94 -11.41 -0.67
C LYS A 32 -1.81 -10.58 0.60
N ALA A 33 -2.48 -11.00 1.67
CA ALA A 33 -2.31 -10.44 3.00
C ALA A 33 -2.11 -11.59 4.00
N GLN A 34 -1.01 -11.56 4.74
CA GLN A 34 -0.65 -12.55 5.74
C GLN A 34 -0.14 -11.86 7.01
N GLY A 35 -1.02 -11.73 7.99
CA GLY A 35 -0.71 -11.05 9.25
C GLY A 35 -0.30 -9.59 9.03
N CYS A 36 0.94 -9.24 9.36
CA CYS A 36 1.46 -7.87 9.22
C CYS A 36 2.10 -7.60 7.85
N TRP A 37 2.15 -8.59 6.97
CA TRP A 37 2.73 -8.49 5.64
C TRP A 37 1.65 -8.57 4.57
N ALA A 38 1.83 -7.81 3.49
CA ALA A 38 0.99 -7.89 2.30
C ALA A 38 1.87 -7.88 1.05
N THR A 39 1.58 -8.77 0.10
CA THR A 39 2.14 -8.73 -1.23
C THR A 39 1.33 -7.75 -2.05
N VAL A 40 1.97 -6.72 -2.59
CA VAL A 40 1.33 -5.70 -3.42
C VAL A 40 1.85 -5.77 -4.84
N LYS A 41 0.98 -5.48 -5.80
CA LYS A 41 1.30 -5.30 -7.21
C LYS A 41 1.14 -3.84 -7.58
N VAL A 42 2.24 -3.17 -7.89
CA VAL A 42 2.22 -1.76 -8.28
C VAL A 42 1.43 -1.63 -9.57
N VAL A 43 0.33 -0.88 -9.51
CA VAL A 43 -0.46 -0.49 -10.69
C VAL A 43 0.26 0.64 -11.40
N LYS A 44 0.66 1.67 -10.64
CA LYS A 44 1.49 2.77 -11.15
C LYS A 44 2.26 3.47 -10.03
N PRO A 45 3.51 3.89 -10.29
CA PRO A 45 4.22 4.79 -9.39
C PRO A 45 3.52 6.15 -9.37
N LEU A 46 3.55 6.82 -8.22
CA LEU A 46 3.07 8.20 -8.10
C LEU A 46 4.24 9.18 -8.27
N PRO A 47 4.00 10.35 -8.88
CA PRO A 47 5.05 11.32 -9.11
C PRO A 47 5.58 11.84 -7.78
N GLY A 48 6.90 11.78 -7.62
CA GLY A 48 7.55 12.21 -6.39
C GLY A 48 8.95 11.66 -6.23
N LYS A 49 9.48 11.80 -5.01
CA LYS A 49 10.84 11.39 -4.65
C LYS A 49 11.13 9.90 -4.90
N PHE A 50 10.08 9.07 -4.88
CA PHE A 50 10.20 7.63 -4.97
C PHE A 50 9.76 7.04 -6.32
N GLU A 51 9.34 7.87 -7.29
CA GLU A 51 8.81 7.40 -8.58
C GLU A 51 9.77 6.43 -9.29
N GLN A 52 11.06 6.75 -9.33
CA GLN A 52 12.09 5.95 -10.00
C GLN A 52 12.39 4.61 -9.30
N HIS A 53 11.93 4.44 -8.06
CA HIS A 53 12.15 3.22 -7.28
C HIS A 53 11.08 2.14 -7.53
N TYR A 54 9.94 2.52 -8.11
CA TYR A 54 8.81 1.62 -8.32
C TYR A 54 8.47 1.52 -9.81
N LYS A 55 8.24 0.30 -10.27
CA LYS A 55 7.81 0.03 -11.65
C LYS A 55 6.39 -0.49 -11.67
N SER A 56 5.59 -0.05 -12.64
CA SER A 56 4.29 -0.65 -12.89
C SER A 56 4.43 -2.15 -13.17
N GLY A 57 3.56 -2.94 -12.56
CA GLY A 57 3.57 -4.40 -12.60
C GLY A 57 4.55 -5.06 -11.62
N GLN A 58 5.35 -4.30 -10.87
CA GLN A 58 6.27 -4.85 -9.88
C GLN A 58 5.50 -5.42 -8.69
N GLU A 59 5.91 -6.60 -8.23
CA GLU A 59 5.29 -7.31 -7.10
C GLU A 59 6.31 -7.48 -5.98
N PHE A 60 5.94 -7.10 -4.76
CA PHE A 60 6.80 -7.22 -3.58
C PHE A 60 5.98 -7.22 -2.29
N ASP A 61 6.60 -7.71 -1.22
CA ASP A 61 6.01 -7.74 0.11
C ASP A 61 6.31 -6.46 0.89
N ILE A 62 5.27 -5.89 1.49
CA ILE A 62 5.37 -4.74 2.39
C ILE A 62 4.84 -5.10 3.76
N LYS A 63 5.40 -4.45 4.78
CA LYS A 63 4.81 -4.47 6.11
C LYS A 63 3.70 -3.45 6.18
N VAL A 64 2.46 -3.91 6.32
CA VAL A 64 1.23 -3.11 6.35
C VAL A 64 1.33 -1.98 7.39
N GLN A 65 1.97 -2.23 8.54
CA GLN A 65 2.11 -1.24 9.61
C GLN A 65 2.87 0.06 9.24
N PHE A 66 3.69 0.04 8.18
CA PHE A 66 4.47 1.21 7.76
C PHE A 66 3.76 2.07 6.71
N TYR A 67 2.62 1.59 6.21
CA TYR A 67 1.91 2.21 5.10
C TYR A 67 0.48 2.55 5.53
N ASP A 68 0.02 3.73 5.12
CA ASP A 68 -1.39 4.05 5.10
C ASP A 68 -1.97 3.66 3.74
N PHE A 69 -3.12 2.99 3.77
CA PHE A 69 -3.82 2.51 2.58
C PHE A 69 -5.07 3.35 2.39
N VAL A 70 -5.08 4.19 1.37
CA VAL A 70 -6.25 5.02 1.01
C VAL A 70 -6.97 4.35 -0.15
N GLU A 71 -8.23 3.95 0.07
CA GLU A 71 -9.08 3.34 -0.96
C GLU A 71 -9.36 4.36 -2.10
N ARG A 72 -9.45 3.84 -3.33
CA ARG A 72 -9.56 4.61 -4.57
C ARG A 72 -10.95 4.49 -5.18
#